data_AF-A0A951M8H4-F1
#
_entry.id   AF-A0A951M8H4-F1
#
_cell.length_a   1.000
_cell.length_b   1.000
_cell.length_c   1.000
_cell.angle_alpha   90.00
_cell.angle_beta   90.00
_cell.angle_gamma   90.00
#
_symmetry.space_group_name_H-M   'P 1'
#
loop_
_entity.id
_entity.type
_entity.pdbx_description
1 polymer ?
#
loop_
_entity_poly.entity_id
_entity_poly.type
_entity_poly.pdbx_seq_one_letter_code
_entity_poly.pdbx_strand_id
1 'polypeptide(L)'
;MNPVPAQPSKDTSSPALWSGRETSGAWPAELLEHFCLRMSSQGMCVSRALMICDRRYALEQLSHAHNMADDTLRLMAVQLFRHFEARQSGIAGMH
;
A
#
# COMPACT_ATOMS: atom_id res chain seq x y z
N MET A 1 38.52 11.13 -34.67
CA MET A 1 38.07 11.56 -33.33
C MET A 1 36.59 11.91 -33.47
N ASN A 2 35.69 10.98 -33.18
CA ASN A 2 34.24 11.19 -33.33
C ASN A 2 33.67 11.84 -32.06
N PRO A 3 32.75 12.81 -32.16
CA PRO A 3 32.10 13.41 -31.01
C PRO A 3 31.06 12.45 -30.41
N VAL A 4 31.09 12.31 -29.09
CA VAL A 4 30.09 11.59 -28.29
C VAL A 4 28.74 12.31 -28.35
N PRO A 5 27.61 11.61 -28.61
CA PRO A 5 26.30 12.23 -28.45
C PRO A 5 25.96 12.38 -26.96
N ALA A 6 25.55 13.59 -26.61
CA ALA A 6 25.13 14.01 -25.28
C ALA A 6 24.07 13.09 -24.67
N GLN A 7 24.31 12.68 -23.42
CA GLN A 7 23.34 11.99 -22.58
C GLN A 7 22.09 12.86 -22.40
N PRO A 8 20.87 12.32 -22.54
CA PRO A 8 19.67 13.03 -22.13
C PRO A 8 19.57 13.00 -20.61
N SER A 9 19.67 14.19 -20.01
CA SER A 9 19.18 14.47 -18.66
C SER A 9 17.71 14.05 -18.56
N LYS A 10 17.45 12.97 -17.83
CA LYS A 10 16.13 12.67 -17.30
C LYS A 10 16.16 12.90 -15.80
N ASP A 11 16.08 14.18 -15.44
CA ASP A 11 15.37 14.54 -14.23
C ASP A 11 13.90 14.16 -14.48
N THR A 12 13.52 12.99 -14.01
CA THR A 12 12.13 12.67 -13.70
C THR A 12 12.20 11.62 -12.61
N SER A 13 12.28 12.09 -11.37
CA SER A 13 11.82 11.31 -10.23
C SER A 13 10.39 10.88 -10.53
N SER A 14 10.24 9.68 -11.08
CA SER A 14 8.98 8.99 -11.24
C SER A 14 8.89 7.93 -10.14
N PRO A 15 8.37 8.23 -8.94
CA PRO A 15 7.95 7.20 -8.00
C PRO A 15 6.55 6.73 -8.40
N ALA A 16 6.40 6.23 -9.62
CA ALA A 16 5.13 5.74 -10.13
C ALA A 16 5.38 4.65 -11.18
N LEU A 17 6.20 3.67 -10.82
CA LEU A 17 6.11 2.33 -11.41
C LEU A 17 5.07 1.54 -10.60
N TRP A 18 3.80 1.96 -10.72
CA TRP A 18 2.61 1.23 -10.26
C TRP A 18 2.33 -0.01 -11.14
N SER A 19 3.36 -0.54 -11.81
CA SER A 19 3.24 -1.71 -12.67
C SER A 19 3.29 -2.98 -11.86
N GLY A 20 2.10 -3.46 -11.52
CA GLY A 20 1.61 -4.65 -12.24
C GLY A 20 2.48 -5.88 -12.11
N ARG A 21 2.59 -6.41 -10.89
CA ARG A 21 2.62 -7.85 -10.69
C ARG A 21 1.59 -8.19 -9.63
N GLU A 22 0.40 -8.52 -10.11
CA GLU A 22 -0.46 -9.58 -9.58
C GLU A 22 0.17 -10.41 -8.44
N THR A 23 0.09 -9.88 -7.23
CA THR A 23 0.16 -10.66 -5.98
C THR A 23 -1.26 -11.04 -5.61
N SER A 24 -1.89 -11.87 -6.45
CA SER A 24 -3.13 -12.56 -6.12
C SER A 24 -2.97 -13.24 -4.77
N GLY A 25 -3.59 -12.67 -3.73
CA GLY A 25 -3.76 -13.30 -2.43
C GLY A 25 -2.92 -12.78 -1.26
N ALA A 26 -1.94 -11.89 -1.46
CA ALA A 26 -1.12 -11.35 -0.36
C ALA A 26 -1.42 -9.86 -0.10
N TRP A 27 -1.40 -9.43 1.16
CA TRP A 27 -1.46 -8.00 1.50
C TRP A 27 -0.39 -7.22 0.72
N PRO A 28 -0.69 -6.04 0.14
CA PRO A 28 0.30 -5.24 -0.57
C PRO A 28 1.38 -4.76 0.42
N ALA A 29 2.56 -5.36 0.34
CA ALA A 29 3.62 -5.22 1.35
C ALA A 29 4.08 -3.77 1.54
N GLU A 30 4.34 -3.07 0.44
CA GLU A 30 4.81 -1.69 0.43
C GLU A 30 3.74 -0.73 0.95
N LEU A 31 2.49 -0.87 0.46
CA LEU A 31 1.36 -0.07 0.94
C LEU A 31 1.11 -0.28 2.45
N LEU A 32 1.23 -1.51 2.93
CA LEU A 32 1.08 -1.84 4.35
C LEU A 32 2.23 -1.28 5.20
N GLU A 33 3.46 -1.25 4.67
CA GLU A 33 4.60 -0.63 5.35
C GLU A 33 4.43 0.88 5.49
N HIS A 34 4.09 1.58 4.40
CA HIS A 34 3.82 3.02 4.43
C HIS A 34 2.65 3.37 5.36
N PHE A 35 1.61 2.54 5.39
CA PHE A 35 0.49 2.68 6.32
C PHE A 35 0.97 2.62 7.78
N CYS A 36 1.76 1.60 8.14
CA CYS A 36 2.29 1.44 9.51
C CYS A 36 3.19 2.62 9.90
N LEU A 37 4.06 3.09 9.01
CA LEU A 37 4.93 4.25 9.25
C LEU A 37 4.13 5.52 9.51
N ARG A 38 3.06 5.74 8.74
CA ARG A 38 2.22 6.92 8.91
C ARG A 38 1.38 6.85 10.18
N MET A 39 0.79 5.70 10.50
CA MET A 39 0.09 5.48 11.77
C MET A 39 1.03 5.74 12.96
N SER A 40 2.28 5.26 12.88
CA SER A 40 3.30 5.50 13.90
C SER A 40 3.61 6.99 14.06
N SER A 41 3.65 7.74 12.95
CA SER A 41 3.81 9.20 12.95
C SER A 41 2.63 9.93 13.61
N GLN A 42 1.44 9.32 13.62
CA GLN A 42 0.25 9.80 14.34
C GLN A 42 0.20 9.30 15.80
N GLY A 43 1.25 8.61 16.27
CA GLY A 43 1.36 8.04 17.62
C GLY A 43 0.75 6.65 17.80
N MET A 44 0.33 5.98 16.71
CA MET A 44 -0.27 4.64 16.76
C MET A 44 0.63 3.61 16.09
N CYS A 45 1.28 2.76 16.88
CA CYS A 45 2.06 1.65 16.35
C CYS A 45 1.15 0.49 15.91
N VAL A 46 1.17 0.17 14.60
CA VAL A 46 0.43 -0.94 14.01
C VAL A 46 1.35 -2.11 13.72
N SER A 47 0.96 -3.32 14.10
CA SER A 47 1.70 -4.54 13.80
C SER A 47 1.29 -5.12 12.45
N ARG A 48 2.26 -5.21 11.52
CA ARG A 48 2.08 -5.84 10.22
C ARG A 48 1.65 -7.30 10.34
N ALA A 49 2.21 -8.05 11.29
CA ALA A 49 1.86 -9.45 11.50
C ALA A 49 0.39 -9.61 11.93
N LEU A 50 -0.10 -8.72 12.80
CA LEU A 50 -1.50 -8.72 13.24
C LEU A 50 -2.44 -8.27 12.13
N MET A 51 -2.06 -7.27 11.32
CA MET A 51 -2.82 -6.89 10.12
C MET A 51 -3.03 -8.07 9.16
N ILE A 52 -2.03 -8.97 9.06
CA ILE A 52 -2.08 -10.12 8.15
C ILE A 52 -2.89 -11.28 8.73
N CYS A 53 -2.69 -11.59 10.01
CA CYS A 53 -3.22 -12.79 10.66
C CYS A 53 -4.58 -12.55 11.35
N ASP A 54 -4.80 -11.36 11.91
CA ASP A 54 -6.00 -11.03 12.67
C ASP A 54 -6.90 -10.05 11.91
N ARG A 55 -8.04 -10.56 11.46
CA ARG A 55 -9.05 -9.78 10.72
C ARG A 55 -9.60 -8.62 11.54
N ARG A 56 -9.87 -8.82 12.83
CA ARG A 56 -10.55 -7.81 13.65
C ARG A 56 -9.62 -6.64 13.87
N TYR A 57 -8.38 -6.93 14.26
CA TYR A 57 -7.31 -5.96 14.37
C TYR A 57 -7.13 -5.19 13.06
N ALA A 58 -7.07 -5.87 11.91
CA ALA A 58 -6.94 -5.18 10.62
C ALA A 58 -8.09 -4.19 10.37
N LEU A 59 -9.34 -4.60 10.59
CA LEU A 59 -10.51 -3.74 10.40
C LEU A 59 -10.53 -2.55 11.36
N GLU A 60 -10.17 -2.78 12.63
CA GLU A 60 -10.07 -1.71 13.63
C GLU A 60 -9.02 -0.67 13.23
N GLN A 61 -7.83 -1.11 12.79
CA GLN A 61 -6.79 -0.17 12.37
C GLN A 61 -7.13 0.59 11.09
N LEU A 62 -7.80 -0.06 10.13
CA LEU A 62 -8.31 0.63 8.94
C LEU A 62 -9.39 1.65 9.29
N SER A 63 -10.28 1.33 10.24
CA SER A 63 -11.29 2.26 10.75
C SER A 63 -10.65 3.46 11.47
N HIS A 64 -9.65 3.21 12.32
CA HIS A 64 -8.91 4.29 12.99
C HIS A 64 -8.23 5.22 11.98
N ALA A 65 -7.51 4.65 11.02
CA ALA A 65 -6.87 5.38 9.94
C ALA A 65 -7.86 6.21 9.10
N HIS A 66 -9.07 5.71 8.89
CA HIS A 66 -10.12 6.43 8.16
C HIS A 66 -10.68 7.63 8.94
N ASN A 67 -10.69 7.55 10.28
CA ASN A 67 -11.18 8.62 11.16
C ASN A 67 -10.10 9.65 11.53
N MET A 68 -8.85 9.42 11.15
CA MET A 68 -7.76 10.38 11.35
C MET A 68 -7.85 11.54 10.35
N ALA A 69 -7.40 12.73 10.77
CA ALA A 69 -7.32 13.94 9.95
C ALA A 69 -6.16 13.91 8.94
N ASP A 70 -5.92 12.74 8.34
CA ASP A 70 -4.89 12.53 7.35
C ASP A 70 -5.51 11.88 6.10
N ASP A 71 -5.70 12.69 5.06
CA ASP A 71 -6.37 12.27 3.83
C ASP A 71 -5.64 11.13 3.12
N THR A 72 -4.31 11.10 3.18
CA THR A 72 -3.58 10.04 2.49
C THR A 72 -3.60 8.75 3.30
N LEU A 73 -3.61 8.81 4.63
CA LEU A 73 -3.82 7.66 5.52
C LEU A 73 -5.18 7.03 5.25
N ARG A 74 -6.21 7.88 5.11
CA ARG A 74 -7.56 7.47 4.73
C ARG A 74 -7.58 6.79 3.36
N LEU A 75 -6.89 7.35 2.35
CA LEU A 75 -6.77 6.72 1.03
C LEU A 75 -6.05 5.38 1.07
N MET A 76 -4.96 5.26 1.85
CA MET A 76 -4.23 3.99 2.02
C MET A 76 -5.10 2.95 2.72
N ALA A 77 -5.88 3.35 3.73
CA ALA A 77 -6.80 2.46 4.43
C ALA A 77 -7.86 1.89 3.48
N VAL A 78 -8.46 2.73 2.63
CA VAL A 78 -9.43 2.28 1.60
C VAL A 78 -8.80 1.30 0.62
N GLN A 79 -7.57 1.57 0.15
CA GLN A 79 -6.87 0.66 -0.77
C GLN A 79 -6.58 -0.70 -0.10
N LEU A 80 -6.05 -0.70 1.12
CA LEU A 80 -5.79 -1.91 1.89
C LEU A 80 -7.06 -2.72 2.14
N PHE A 81 -8.16 -2.04 2.46
CA PHE A 81 -9.47 -2.67 2.65
C PHE A 81 -9.96 -3.39 1.38
N ARG A 82 -9.83 -2.75 0.21
CA ARG A 82 -10.21 -3.38 -1.07
C ARG A 82 -9.41 -4.65 -1.37
N HIS A 83 -8.10 -4.64 -1.09
CA HIS A 83 -7.27 -5.85 -1.22
C HIS A 83 -7.69 -6.94 -0.21
N PHE A 84 -8.06 -6.54 1.00
CA PHE A 84 -8.54 -7.44 2.03
C PHE A 84 -9.88 -8.10 1.66
N GLU A 85 -10.86 -7.33 1.17
CA GLU A 85 -12.16 -7.85 0.71
C GLU A 85 -12.04 -8.74 -0.52
N ALA A 86 -11.20 -8.36 -1.50
CA ALA A 86 -10.97 -9.18 -2.70
C ALA A 86 -10.43 -10.57 -2.34
N ARG A 87 -9.59 -10.66 -1.30
CA ARG A 87 -9.07 -11.93 -0.77
C ARG A 87 -10.14 -12.73 -0.04
N GLN A 88 -10.95 -12.08 0.79
CA GLN A 88 -11.99 -12.77 1.56
C GLN A 88 -13.14 -13.29 0.72
N SER A 89 -13.48 -12.56 -0.34
CA SER A 89 -14.59 -12.95 -1.20
C SER A 89 -14.27 -14.21 -2.03
N GLY A 90 -13.01 -14.69 -2.02
CA GLY A 90 -12.60 -15.86 -2.80
C GLY A 90 -12.68 -15.64 -4.31
N ILE A 91 -13.01 -14.42 -4.76
CA ILE A 91 -13.13 -14.03 -6.18
C ILE A 91 -11.74 -13.70 -6.72
N ALA A 92 -10.75 -14.50 -6.35
CA ALA A 92 -9.42 -14.52 -6.96
C ALA A 92 -9.32 -15.80 -7.79
N GLY A 93 -9.95 -15.78 -8.97
CA GLY A 93 -9.71 -16.79 -10.01
C GLY A 93 -10.89 -17.70 -10.33
N MET A 94 -11.90 -17.18 -11.02
CA MET A 94 -12.65 -17.99 -11.99
C MET A 94 -12.84 -17.17 -13.26
N HIS A 95 -11.73 -16.96 -13.98
CA HIS A 95 -11.72 -16.65 -15.40
C HIS A 95 -10.38 -17.06 -16.02
#